data_AF-A0A1E3Q0N6-F1
#
_entry.id   AF-A0A1E3Q0N6-F1
#
_cell.length_a   1.000
_cell.length_b   1.000
_cell.length_c   1.000
_cell.angle_alpha   90.00
_cell.angle_beta   90.00
_cell.angle_gamma   90.00
#
_symmetry.space_group_name_H-M   'P 1'
#
loop_
_entity.id
_entity.type
_entity.pdbx_description
1 polymer ?
#
loop_
_entity_poly.entity_id
_entity_poly.type
_entity_poly.pdbx_seq_one_letter_code
_entity_poly.pdbx_strand_id
1 'polypeptide(L)' 'MAKGHKELNNMARTMIAMSGLTQKLWPEALKHAATLSNLLPTRALSGETPVRMMEKCLYPNDRPSKPDVAHLRI' A
#
# COMPACT_ATOMS: atom_id res chain seq x y z
N MET A 1 -14.08 -9.47 -14.48
CA MET A 1 -12.90 -8.81 -13.89
C MET A 1 -12.91 -9.08 -12.38
N ALA A 2 -12.00 -9.89 -11.84
CA ALA A 2 -11.98 -10.26 -10.40
C ALA A 2 -10.57 -10.58 -9.85
N LYS A 3 -9.51 -10.05 -10.50
CA LYS A 3 -8.13 -10.48 -10.23
C LYS A 3 -7.57 -9.93 -8.90
N GLY A 4 -8.00 -8.74 -8.47
CA GLY A 4 -7.53 -8.11 -7.23
C GLY A 4 -8.01 -8.79 -5.95
N HIS A 5 -9.23 -9.35 -5.95
CA HIS A 5 -9.83 -9.93 -4.74
C HIS A 5 -9.14 -11.24 -4.33
N LYS A 6 -8.64 -12.02 -5.31
CA LYS A 6 -7.94 -13.28 -5.03
C LYS A 6 -6.59 -13.04 -4.37
N GLU A 7 -5.83 -12.06 -4.84
CA GLU A 7 -4.50 -11.75 -4.31
C GLU A 7 -4.55 -11.19 -2.88
N LEU A 8 -5.50 -10.29 -2.60
CA LEU A 8 -5.71 -9.78 -1.23
C LEU A 8 -6.08 -10.89 -0.25
N ASN A 9 -6.98 -11.79 -0.66
CA ASN A 9 -7.34 -12.94 0.15
C ASN A 9 -6.15 -13.87 0.40
N ASN A 10 -5.32 -14.14 -0.61
CA ASN A 10 -4.13 -14.97 -0.44
C ASN A 10 -3.16 -14.32 0.55
N MET A 11 -2.94 -13.01 0.44
CA MET A 11 -2.05 -12.26 1.32
C MET A 11 -2.54 -12.28 2.78
N ALA A 12 -3.85 -12.12 3.00
CA ALA A 12 -4.46 -12.25 4.33
C ALA A 12 -4.37 -13.68 4.89
N ARG A 13 -4.56 -14.72 4.06
CA ARG A 13 -4.35 -16.13 4.48
C ARG A 13 -2.92 -16.35 4.93
N THR A 14 -1.95 -15.91 4.13
CA THR A 14 -0.53 -16.05 4.46
C THR A 14 -0.20 -15.30 5.76
N MET A 15 -0.73 -14.09 5.95
CA MET A 15 -0.50 -13.31 7.16
C MET A 15 -1.00 -14.01 8.43
N ILE A 16 -2.23 -14.57 8.40
CA ILE A 16 -2.78 -15.34 9.53
C ILE A 16 -1.99 -16.64 9.76
N ALA A 17 -1.70 -17.39 8.69
CA ALA A 17 -0.99 -18.66 8.79
C ALA A 17 0.43 -18.49 9.35
N MET A 18 1.15 -17.46 8.91
CA MET A 18 2.54 -17.21 9.31
C MET A 18 2.65 -16.57 10.71
N SER A 19 1.66 -15.81 11.14
CA SER A 19 1.67 -15.16 12.46
C SER A 19 1.23 -16.07 13.59
N GLY A 20 0.63 -17.23 13.29
CA GLY A 20 0.02 -18.11 14.30
C GLY A 20 -1.18 -17.49 15.01
N LEU A 21 -1.72 -16.39 14.47
CA LEU A 21 -2.84 -15.68 15.06
C LEU A 21 -4.18 -16.37 14.74
N THR A 22 -5.18 -16.08 15.57
CA THR A 22 -6.52 -16.63 15.38
C THR A 22 -7.20 -16.09 14.12
N GLN A 23 -8.02 -16.94 13.50
CA GLN A 23 -8.85 -16.57 12.35
C GLN A 23 -9.89 -15.48 12.67
N LYS A 24 -10.13 -15.18 13.95
CA LYS A 24 -10.96 -14.02 14.35
C LYS A 24 -10.40 -12.68 13.88
N LEU A 25 -9.08 -12.59 13.64
CA LEU A 25 -8.39 -11.39 13.13
C LEU A 25 -8.40 -11.30 11.60
N TRP A 26 -9.27 -12.07 10.93
CA TRP A 26 -9.40 -12.05 9.48
C TRP A 26 -9.75 -10.66 8.90
N PRO A 27 -10.67 -9.86 9.50
CA PRO A 27 -10.94 -8.50 9.03
C PRO A 27 -9.70 -7.60 9.07
N GLU A 28 -8.91 -7.69 10.13
CA GLU A 28 -7.66 -6.94 10.31
C GLU A 28 -6.61 -7.38 9.29
N ALA A 29 -6.47 -8.70 9.06
CA ALA A 29 -5.57 -9.24 8.06
C ALA A 29 -5.93 -8.78 6.63
N LEU A 30 -7.22 -8.74 6.29
CA LEU A 30 -7.68 -8.19 5.01
C LEU A 30 -7.38 -6.69 4.90
N LYS A 31 -7.62 -5.93 5.97
CA LYS A 31 -7.30 -4.50 6.02
C LYS A 31 -5.80 -4.28 5.80
N HIS A 32 -4.95 -5.06 6.48
CA HIS A 32 -3.50 -4.99 6.30
C HIS A 32 -3.05 -5.41 4.90
N ALA A 33 -3.63 -6.48 4.34
CA ALA A 33 -3.35 -6.89 2.96
C ALA A 33 -3.70 -5.77 1.95
N ALA A 34 -4.83 -5.10 2.14
CA ALA A 34 -5.23 -3.97 1.30
C ALA A 34 -4.25 -2.79 1.44
N THR A 35 -3.91 -2.41 2.67
CA THR A 35 -2.92 -1.35 2.94
C THR A 35 -1.58 -1.67 2.29
N LEU A 36 -1.06 -2.89 2.46
CA LEU A 36 0.19 -3.33 1.85
C LEU A 36 0.10 -3.25 0.32
N SER A 37 -0.99 -3.72 -0.29
CA SER A 37 -1.15 -3.67 -1.74
C SER A 37 -1.14 -2.25 -2.30
N ASN A 38 -1.63 -1.26 -1.54
CA ASN A 38 -1.67 0.15 -1.94
C ASN A 38 -0.35 0.88 -1.72
N LEU A 39 0.45 0.42 -0.75
CA LEU A 39 1.73 1.04 -0.37
C LEU A 39 2.94 0.38 -1.03
N LEU A 40 2.81 -0.81 -1.59
CA LEU A 40 3.92 -1.48 -2.25
C LEU A 40 4.07 -1.06 -3.71
N PRO A 41 5.33 -0.87 -4.18
CA PRO A 41 5.63 -0.66 -5.59
C PRO A 41 5.10 -1.79 -6.47
N THR A 42 4.55 -1.45 -7.63
CA THR A 42 4.12 -2.46 -8.60
C THR A 42 4.77 -2.23 -9.95
N ARG A 43 5.11 -3.33 -10.65
CA ARG A 43 5.66 -3.25 -12.02
C ARG A 43 4.68 -2.62 -13.01
N ALA A 44 3.38 -2.82 -12.78
CA ALA A 44 2.33 -2.23 -13.61
C ALA A 44 2.33 -0.68 -13.54
N LEU A 45 2.84 -0.11 -12.45
CA LEU A 45 2.99 1.33 -12.24
C LEU A 45 4.45 1.78 -12.33
N SER A 46 5.29 1.09 -13.11
CA SER A 46 6.71 1.44 -13.30
C SER A 46 7.51 1.58 -11.99
N GLY A 47 7.18 0.78 -10.98
CA GLY A 47 7.83 0.84 -9.66
C GLY A 47 7.26 1.91 -8.72
N GLU A 48 6.17 2.57 -9.11
CA GLU A 48 5.41 3.45 -8.22
C GLU A 48 4.35 2.68 -7.43
N THR A 49 3.90 3.28 -6.31
CA THR A 49 2.85 2.71 -5.46
C THR A 49 1.47 3.15 -5.95
N PRO A 50 0.42 2.32 -5.83
CA PRO A 50 -0.94 2.72 -6.21
C PRO A 50 -1.42 4.00 -5.52
N VAL A 51 -1.10 4.18 -4.23
CA VAL A 51 -1.50 5.40 -3.51
C VAL A 51 -0.85 6.65 -4.12
N ARG A 52 0.44 6.58 -4.49
CA ARG A 52 1.16 7.72 -5.06
C ARG A 52 0.69 8.04 -6.48
N MET A 53 0.34 7.02 -7.26
CA MET A 53 -0.30 7.21 -8.56
C MET A 53 -1.67 7.89 -8.40
N MET A 54 -2.47 7.43 -7.45
CA MET A 54 -3.78 8.04 -7.14
C MET A 54 -3.63 9.51 -6.71
N GLU A 55 -2.68 9.82 -5.83
CA GLU A 55 -2.37 11.20 -5.42
C GLU A 55 -2.02 12.08 -6.62
N LYS A 56 -1.15 11.61 -7.53
CA LYS A 56 -0.80 12.34 -8.76
C LYS A 56 -2.02 12.59 -9.67
N CYS A 57 -2.93 11.63 -9.76
CA CYS A 57 -4.15 11.77 -10.57
C CYS A 57 -5.15 12.76 -9.94
N LEU A 58 -5.26 12.78 -8.61
CA LEU A 58 -6.19 13.65 -7.89
C LEU A 58 -5.65 15.07 -7.70
N TYR A 59 -4.34 15.22 -7.53
CA TYR A 59 -3.66 16.48 -7.27
C TYR A 59 -2.52 16.72 -8.27
N PRO A 60 -2.84 16.88 -9.57
CA PRO A 60 -1.82 16.99 -10.62
C PRO A 60 -0.94 18.25 -10.50
N ASN A 61 -1.40 19.26 -9.74
CA ASN A 61 -0.72 20.54 -9.57
C ASN A 61 0.04 20.68 -8.25
N ASP A 62 -0.16 19.77 -7.29
CA ASP A 62 0.57 19.79 -6.02
C ASP A 62 1.92 19.10 -6.23
N ARG A 63 2.95 19.90 -6.53
CA ARG A 63 4.32 19.46 -6.31
C ARG A 63 4.47 19.27 -4.79
N PRO A 64 4.98 18.13 -4.29
CA PRO A 64 5.37 18.07 -2.88
C PRO A 64 6.34 19.24 -2.65
N SER A 65 5.99 20.12 -1.70
CA SER A 65 6.93 21.14 -1.25
C SER A 65 8.22 20.41 -0.90
N LYS A 66 9.32 20.78 -1.56
CA LYS A 66 10.63 20.27 -1.14
C LYS A 66 10.71 20.52 0.36
N PRO A 67 11.04 19.52 1.20
CA PRO A 67 11.26 19.80 2.60
C PRO A 67 12.30 20.91 2.65
N ASP A 68 11.95 22.01 3.31
CA ASP A 68 12.85 23.15 3.45
C ASP A 68 14.01 22.70 4.33
N VAL A 69 15.04 22.11 3.73
CA VAL A 69 16.24 21.65 4.42
C VAL A 69 17.19 22.80 4.74
N ALA A 70 16.79 24.06 4.53
CA ALA A 70 17.63 25.22 4.87
C ALA A 70 17.89 25.34 6.38
N HIS A 71 17.08 24.70 7.23
CA HIS A 71 17.31 24.64 8.68
C HIS A 71 18.21 23.48 9.12
N LEU A 72 18.54 22.53 8.23
CA LEU A 72 19.52 21.47 8.51
C LEU A 72 20.93 22.02 8.23
N ARG A 73 21.50 22.74 9.21
CA ARG A 73 22.94 22.98 9.26
C ARG A 73 23.63 21.68 9.66
N ILE A 74 24.48 21.15 8.77
CA ILE A 74 25.50 20.14 9.08
C ILE A 74 26.71 20.84 9.68
#